data_AF-A0A964Q1R2-F1
#
_entry.id   AF-A0A964Q1R2-F1
#
_cell.length_a   1.000
_cell.length_b   1.000
_cell.length_c   1.000
_cell.angle_alpha   90.00
_cell.angle_beta   90.00
_cell.angle_gamma   90.00
#
_symmetry.space_group_name_H-M   'P 1'
#
loop_
_entity.id
_entity.type
_entity.pdbx_description
1 polymer ?
#
loop_
_entity_poly.entity_id
_entity_poly.type
_entity_poly.pdbx_seq_one_letter_code
_entity_poly.pdbx_strand_id
1 'polypeptide(L)'
;MAATRGQLARILDDPALFNGLEEPEAKLLVGWLSDWVEKAVDGESDSVQVERLIQKGWERGRAIRKVFLLWANPESRKNAIQLAATEKLIEFLPASVQDPISWWEITLENLGKGMEARLVKN
;
A
#
# COMPACT_ATOMS: atom_id res chain seq x y z
N MET A 1 -22.62 -1.00 -10.91
CA MET A 1 -21.20 -1.32 -10.65
C MET A 1 -21.12 -2.30 -9.48
N ALA A 2 -20.89 -3.59 -9.74
CA ALA A 2 -20.82 -4.65 -8.72
C ALA A 2 -19.43 -5.33 -8.65
N ALA A 3 -18.48 -4.88 -9.48
CA ALA A 3 -17.15 -5.46 -9.61
C ALA A 3 -16.26 -5.23 -8.37
N THR A 4 -16.50 -4.15 -7.62
CA THR A 4 -15.67 -3.71 -6.49
C THR A 4 -15.72 -4.62 -5.26
N ARG A 5 -16.90 -5.15 -4.90
CA ARG A 5 -17.05 -5.92 -3.65
C ARG A 5 -16.31 -7.25 -3.67
N GLY A 6 -16.33 -7.95 -4.80
CA GLY A 6 -15.61 -9.22 -4.96
C GLY A 6 -14.10 -9.05 -5.00
N GLN A 7 -13.60 -7.96 -5.59
CA GLN A 7 -12.18 -7.63 -5.62
C GLN A 7 -11.69 -7.23 -4.23
N LEU A 8 -12.45 -6.42 -3.48
CA LEU A 8 -12.13 -6.07 -2.10
C LEU A 8 -12.14 -7.29 -1.17
N ALA A 9 -13.08 -8.22 -1.33
CA ALA A 9 -13.09 -9.47 -0.55
C ALA A 9 -11.80 -10.28 -0.77
N ARG A 10 -11.36 -10.43 -2.03
CA ARG A 10 -10.11 -11.13 -2.36
C ARG A 10 -8.87 -10.45 -1.79
N ILE A 11 -8.89 -9.12 -1.66
CA ILE A 11 -7.83 -8.36 -0.99
C ILE A 11 -7.78 -8.73 0.48
N LEU A 12 -8.91 -8.64 1.17
CA LEU A 12 -9.03 -8.86 2.60
C LEU A 12 -8.64 -10.30 3.01
N ASP A 13 -8.85 -11.25 2.10
CA ASP A 13 -8.48 -12.65 2.29
C ASP A 13 -7.00 -12.97 2.00
N ASP A 14 -6.18 -12.02 1.55
CA ASP A 14 -4.76 -12.27 1.25
C ASP A 14 -3.89 -12.18 2.52
N PRO A 15 -3.39 -13.31 3.06
CA PRO A 15 -2.54 -13.30 4.25
C PRO A 15 -1.20 -12.59 4.00
N ALA A 16 -0.75 -12.46 2.75
CA ALA A 16 0.47 -11.74 2.43
C ALA A 16 0.33 -10.21 2.61
N LEU A 17 -0.89 -9.69 2.76
CA LEU A 17 -1.16 -8.28 3.05
C LEU A 17 -1.25 -8.01 4.55
N PHE A 18 -1.85 -8.89 5.34
CA PHE A 18 -2.21 -8.57 6.73
C PHE A 18 -1.48 -9.37 7.81
N ASN A 19 -0.86 -10.50 7.49
CA ASN A 19 -0.20 -11.32 8.51
C ASN A 19 0.87 -10.51 9.26
N GLY A 20 0.92 -10.57 10.59
CA GLY A 20 1.91 -9.86 11.41
C GLY A 20 1.72 -8.35 11.51
N LEU A 21 0.69 -7.77 10.88
CA LEU A 21 0.24 -6.41 11.19
C LEU A 21 -0.68 -6.45 12.41
N GLU A 22 -0.63 -5.43 13.26
CA GLU A 22 -1.67 -5.22 14.27
C GLU A 22 -2.88 -4.52 13.63
N GLU A 23 -3.96 -4.40 14.40
CA GLU A 23 -5.23 -3.86 13.90
C GLU A 23 -5.13 -2.43 13.32
N PRO A 24 -4.40 -1.48 13.96
CA PRO A 24 -4.24 -0.13 13.40
C PRO A 24 -3.56 -0.14 12.03
N GLU A 25 -2.51 -0.92 11.86
CA GLU A 25 -1.74 -1.01 10.62
C GLU A 25 -2.55 -1.66 9.50
N ALA A 26 -3.25 -2.74 9.85
CA ALA A 26 -4.10 -3.46 8.91
C ALA A 26 -5.22 -2.55 8.37
N LYS A 27 -5.92 -1.80 9.23
CA LYS A 27 -6.96 -0.85 8.82
C LYS A 27 -6.44 0.20 7.86
N LEU A 28 -5.25 0.69 8.14
CA LEU A 28 -4.59 1.73 7.37
C LEU A 28 -4.15 1.20 5.98
N LEU A 29 -3.64 -0.04 5.89
CA LEU A 29 -3.37 -0.70 4.61
C LEU A 29 -4.66 -0.97 3.81
N VAL A 30 -5.73 -1.39 4.49
CA VAL A 30 -7.05 -1.59 3.88
C VAL A 30 -7.59 -0.29 3.29
N GLY A 31 -7.50 0.82 4.03
CA GLY A 31 -7.92 2.14 3.54
C GLY A 31 -7.19 2.50 2.25
N TRP A 32 -5.86 2.40 2.24
CA TRP A 32 -5.07 2.70 1.04
C TRP A 32 -5.39 1.79 -0.16
N LEU A 33 -5.59 0.49 0.07
CA LEU A 33 -5.98 -0.44 -0.99
C LEU A 33 -7.39 -0.16 -1.52
N SER A 34 -8.30 0.30 -0.65
CA SER A 34 -9.67 0.66 -1.04
C SER A 34 -9.65 1.91 -1.93
N ASP A 35 -8.93 2.95 -1.52
CA ASP A 35 -8.71 4.16 -2.32
C ASP A 35 -8.06 3.83 -3.68
N TRP A 36 -7.13 2.86 -3.72
CA TRP A 36 -6.52 2.40 -4.96
C TRP A 36 -7.52 1.74 -5.90
N VAL A 37 -8.37 0.85 -5.39
CA VAL A 37 -9.40 0.19 -6.17
C VAL A 37 -10.41 1.21 -6.70
N GLU A 38 -10.87 2.14 -5.86
CA GLU A 38 -11.81 3.20 -6.27
C GLU A 38 -11.21 4.06 -7.40
N LYS A 39 -10.00 4.57 -7.22
CA LYS A 39 -9.32 5.38 -8.24
C LYS A 39 -9.04 4.61 -9.54
N ALA A 40 -8.75 3.32 -9.45
CA ALA A 40 -8.56 2.48 -10.63
C ALA A 40 -9.86 2.29 -11.43
N VAL A 41 -11.00 2.12 -10.74
CA VAL A 41 -12.32 1.98 -11.36
C VAL A 41 -12.82 3.31 -11.93
N ASP A 42 -12.55 4.42 -11.26
CA ASP A 42 -13.00 5.75 -11.69
C ASP A 42 -12.15 6.30 -12.86
N GLY A 43 -10.87 5.97 -12.91
CA GLY A 43 -9.93 6.48 -13.90
C GLY A 43 -9.87 5.69 -15.21
N GLU A 44 -10.44 4.49 -15.28
CA GLU A 44 -10.32 3.59 -16.42
C GLU A 44 -11.63 2.85 -16.72
N SER A 45 -12.00 2.81 -18.00
CA SER A 45 -13.22 2.16 -18.47
C SER A 45 -12.99 0.75 -18.99
N ASP A 46 -11.75 0.42 -19.38
CA ASP A 46 -11.38 -0.95 -19.78
C ASP A 46 -11.20 -1.85 -18.55
N SER A 47 -12.12 -2.79 -18.38
CA SER A 47 -12.09 -3.81 -17.32
C SER A 47 -10.77 -4.57 -17.18
N VAL A 48 -10.04 -4.81 -18.28
CA VAL A 48 -8.75 -5.51 -18.25
C VAL A 48 -7.67 -4.61 -17.64
N GLN A 49 -7.73 -3.32 -17.94
CA GLN A 49 -6.78 -2.34 -17.40
C GLN A 49 -7.09 -2.03 -15.93
N VAL A 50 -8.37 -1.95 -15.54
CA VAL A 50 -8.80 -1.86 -14.14
C VAL A 50 -8.22 -3.03 -13.33
N GLU A 51 -8.38 -4.27 -13.79
CA GLU A 51 -7.87 -5.45 -13.08
C GLU A 51 -6.33 -5.40 -12.94
N ARG A 52 -5.62 -4.97 -13.99
CA ARG A 52 -4.16 -4.78 -13.93
C ARG A 52 -3.74 -3.72 -12.93
N LEU A 53 -4.47 -2.61 -12.85
CA LEU A 53 -4.22 -1.56 -11.87
C LEU A 53 -4.44 -2.10 -10.45
N ILE A 54 -5.54 -2.81 -10.21
CA ILE A 54 -5.84 -3.43 -8.92
C ILE A 54 -4.74 -4.42 -8.51
N GLN A 55 -4.32 -5.31 -9.42
CA GLN A 55 -3.23 -6.27 -9.18
C GLN A 55 -1.90 -5.57 -8.81
N LYS A 56 -1.56 -4.46 -9.48
CA LYS A 56 -0.39 -3.63 -9.11
C LYS A 56 -0.53 -3.06 -7.70
N GLY A 57 -1.74 -2.62 -7.33
CA GLY A 57 -2.04 -2.17 -5.98
C GLY A 57 -1.78 -3.26 -4.94
N TRP A 58 -2.14 -4.51 -5.23
CA TRP A 58 -1.92 -5.64 -4.32
C TRP A 58 -0.44 -5.96 -4.14
N GLU A 59 0.30 -6.04 -5.23
CA GLU A 59 1.75 -6.29 -5.20
C GLU A 59 2.46 -5.21 -4.39
N ARG A 60 2.05 -3.95 -4.57
CA ARG A 60 2.58 -2.83 -3.82
C ARG A 60 2.16 -2.85 -2.35
N GLY A 61 0.92 -3.23 -2.03
CA GLY A 61 0.46 -3.45 -0.66
C GLY A 61 1.30 -4.51 0.08
N ARG A 62 1.64 -5.61 -0.59
CA ARG A 62 2.51 -6.67 -0.03
C ARG A 62 3.92 -6.17 0.23
N ALA A 63 4.46 -5.36 -0.68
CA ALA A 63 5.76 -4.72 -0.51
C ALA A 63 5.76 -3.74 0.68
N ILE A 64 4.73 -2.91 0.77
CA ILE A 64 4.49 -1.95 1.86
C ILE A 64 4.44 -2.68 3.22
N ARG A 65 3.68 -3.78 3.33
CA ARG A 65 3.66 -4.63 4.54
C ARG A 65 5.06 -5.16 4.89
N LYS A 66 5.82 -5.68 3.93
CA LYS A 66 7.16 -6.22 4.20
C LYS A 66 8.12 -5.14 4.71
N VAL A 67 8.09 -3.96 4.09
CA VAL A 67 8.85 -2.79 4.56
C VAL A 67 8.45 -2.47 6.00
N PHE A 68 7.15 -2.56 6.32
CA PHE A 68 6.66 -2.32 7.68
C PHE A 68 7.25 -3.24 8.72
N LEU A 69 7.14 -4.55 8.50
CA LEU A 69 7.63 -5.53 9.46
C LEU A 69 9.15 -5.42 9.65
N LEU A 70 9.88 -5.08 8.59
CA LEU A 70 11.33 -4.84 8.66
C LEU A 70 11.66 -3.53 9.39
N TRP A 71 10.83 -2.49 9.24
CA TRP A 71 11.07 -1.19 9.88
C TRP A 71 10.77 -1.20 11.38
N ALA A 72 9.73 -1.94 11.78
CA ALA A 72 9.31 -2.11 13.17
C ALA A 72 10.40 -2.77 14.03
N ASN A 73 11.25 -3.62 13.43
CA ASN A 73 12.43 -4.17 14.10
C ASN A 73 13.67 -3.28 13.85
N PRO A 74 14.25 -2.63 14.88
CA PRO A 74 15.44 -1.78 14.73
C PRO A 74 16.62 -2.45 14.01
N GLU A 75 16.84 -3.74 14.20
CA GLU A 75 17.94 -4.50 13.58
C GLU A 75 17.72 -4.70 12.07
N SER A 76 16.46 -4.68 11.62
CA SER A 76 16.06 -4.92 10.24
C SER A 76 15.85 -3.65 9.41
N ARG A 77 15.98 -2.45 10.00
CA ARG A 77 15.69 -1.17 9.32
C ARG A 77 16.50 -0.94 8.04
N LYS A 78 17.77 -1.36 8.00
CA LYS A 78 18.58 -1.26 6.77
C LYS A 78 17.97 -2.08 5.61
N ASN A 79 17.42 -3.25 5.92
CA ASN A 79 16.74 -4.09 4.95
C ASN A 79 15.43 -3.45 4.49
N ALA A 80 14.69 -2.80 5.41
CA ALA A 80 13.50 -2.03 5.06
C ALA A 80 13.82 -0.90 4.06
N ILE A 81 14.91 -0.15 4.29
CA ILE A 81 15.35 0.92 3.38
C ILE A 81 15.70 0.36 2.00
N GLN A 82 16.47 -0.73 1.95
CA GLN A 82 16.85 -1.35 0.68
C GLN A 82 15.64 -1.86 -0.08
N LEU A 83 14.73 -2.57 0.59
CA LEU A 83 13.50 -3.05 -0.01
C LEU A 83 12.65 -1.89 -0.55
N ALA A 84 12.48 -0.83 0.25
CA ALA A 84 11.74 0.35 -0.18
C ALA A 84 12.41 1.04 -1.38
N ALA A 85 13.75 1.07 -1.47
CA ALA A 85 14.43 1.59 -2.65
C ALA A 85 14.12 0.75 -3.91
N THR A 86 14.21 -0.57 -3.80
CA THR A 86 13.93 -1.50 -4.91
C THR A 86 12.48 -1.43 -5.38
N GLU A 87 11.54 -1.30 -4.44
CA GLU A 87 10.10 -1.24 -4.72
C GLU A 87 9.62 0.18 -5.11
N LYS A 88 10.55 1.14 -5.22
CA LYS A 88 10.26 2.56 -5.47
C LYS A 88 9.27 3.13 -4.46
N LEU A 89 9.48 2.76 -3.20
CA LEU A 89 8.75 3.19 -2.01
C LEU A 89 9.59 4.11 -1.11
N ILE A 90 10.79 4.54 -1.54
CA ILE A 90 11.73 5.33 -0.72
C ILE A 90 11.11 6.64 -0.20
N GLU A 91 10.21 7.26 -0.98
CA GLU A 91 9.50 8.49 -0.64
C GLU A 91 8.51 8.30 0.52
N PHE A 92 8.25 7.05 0.90
CA PHE A 92 7.36 6.66 1.99
C PHE A 92 8.12 6.21 3.25
N LEU A 93 9.45 6.25 3.23
CA LEU A 93 10.25 6.05 4.43
C LEU A 93 10.24 7.33 5.27
N PRO A 94 10.20 7.22 6.61
CA PRO A 94 10.21 8.40 7.46
C PRO A 94 11.60 9.04 7.42
N ALA A 95 11.64 10.38 7.43
CA ALA A 95 12.88 11.14 7.42
C ALA A 95 13.70 10.95 8.72
N SER A 96 13.07 10.49 9.79
CA SER A 96 13.71 10.17 11.07
C SER A 96 13.14 8.89 11.68
N VAL A 97 13.89 8.31 12.61
CA VAL A 97 13.48 7.13 13.38
C VAL A 97 12.36 7.55 14.34
N GLN A 98 11.12 7.51 13.88
CA GLN A 98 9.94 7.67 14.71
C GLN A 98 9.36 6.31 15.12
N ASP A 99 8.50 6.34 16.13
CA ASP A 99 7.65 5.24 16.56
C ASP A 99 6.94 4.59 15.34
N PRO A 100 6.86 3.25 15.23
CA PRO A 100 6.33 2.57 14.04
C PRO A 100 4.89 2.97 13.66
N ILE A 101 4.05 3.34 14.63
CA ILE A 101 2.67 3.78 14.38
C ILE A 101 2.63 5.19 13.78
N SER A 102 3.40 6.14 14.35
CA SER A 102 3.52 7.49 13.80
C SER A 102 4.07 7.50 12.38
N TRP A 103 4.88 6.49 12.02
CA TRP A 103 5.33 6.29 10.65
C TRP A 103 4.19 5.93 9.69
N TRP A 104 3.23 5.09 10.09
CA TRP A 104 2.17 4.61 9.20
C TRP A 104 1.17 5.71 8.81
N GLU A 105 0.82 6.57 9.77
CA GLU A 105 -0.05 7.74 9.51
C GLU A 105 0.57 8.66 8.46
N ILE A 106 1.84 9.03 8.62
CA ILE A 106 2.58 9.90 7.68
C ILE A 106 2.77 9.22 6.32
N THR A 107 3.06 7.91 6.32
CA THR A 107 3.35 7.13 5.11
C THR A 107 2.12 6.99 4.23
N LEU A 108 0.96 6.70 4.82
CA LEU A 108 -0.26 6.52 4.04
C LEU A 108 -0.85 7.85 3.59
N GLU A 109 -0.71 8.90 4.40
CA GLU A 109 -1.01 10.26 3.95
C GLU A 109 -0.15 10.65 2.72
N ASN A 110 1.15 10.34 2.74
CA ASN A 110 2.05 10.57 1.61
C ASN A 110 1.77 9.64 0.42
N LEU A 111 1.37 8.38 0.66
CA LEU A 111 0.96 7.43 -0.39
C LEU A 111 -0.33 7.88 -1.09
N GLY A 112 -1.30 8.40 -0.36
CA GLY A 112 -2.54 8.97 -0.90
C GLY A 112 -2.25 10.15 -1.85
N LYS A 113 -1.40 11.09 -1.40
CA LYS A 113 -0.95 12.25 -2.19
C LYS A 113 -0.11 11.85 -3.41
N GLY A 114 0.78 10.85 -3.26
CA GLY A 114 1.64 10.36 -4.33
C GLY A 114 0.89 9.57 -5.42
N MET A 115 -0.23 8.92 -5.08
CA MET A 115 -1.11 8.27 -6.05
C MET A 115 -1.81 9.26 -6.96
N GLU A 116 -2.34 10.36 -6.42
CA GLU A 116 -2.99 11.41 -7.20
C GLU A 116 -2.05 11.97 -8.26
N ALA A 117 -0.79 12.20 -7.92
CA ALA A 117 0.22 12.68 -8.84
C ALA A 117 0.60 11.68 -9.96
N ARG A 118 0.40 10.37 -9.76
CA ARG A 118 0.76 9.31 -10.71
C ARG A 118 -0.40 8.86 -11.61
N LEU A 119 -1.63 8.90 -11.10
CA LEU A 119 -2.82 8.57 -11.89
C LEU A 119 -3.21 9.70 -12.85
N VAL A 120 -2.89 10.96 -12.53
CA VAL A 120 -3.11 12.12 -13.44
C VAL A 120 -2.15 12.14 -14.64
N LYS A 121 -1.09 11.31 -14.63
CA LYS A 121 -0.03 11.31 -15.66
C LYS A 121 -0.05 10.12 -16.62
N ASN A 122 -0.93 9.13 -16.40
CA ASN A 122 -1.19 8.04 -17.33
C ASN A 122 -2.54 8.24 -18.01
#